data_AF-A0A934NG11-F1
#
_entry.id   AF-A0A934NG11-F1
#
_cell.length_a   1.000
_cell.length_b   1.000
_cell.length_c   1.000
_cell.angle_alpha   90.00
_cell.angle_beta   90.00
_cell.angle_gamma   90.00
#
_symmetry.space_group_name_H-M   'P 1'
#
loop_
_entity.id
_entity.type
_entity.pdbx_description
1 polymer ?
#
loop_
_entity_poly.entity_id
_entity_poly.type
_entity_poly.pdbx_seq_one_letter_code
_entity_poly.pdbx_strand_id
1 'polypeptide(L)'
;MATTPLAPEHATRRISRRGLIIFVLAAMAIIAATVVGVRGLTGSPVQSVAADGSATLHGTWEPYSCDIRVCQGYVQAGARSVFVVLAAGCPEPARAADVTIVGRPDASLGKGSYRSVGCAG
;
A
#
# COMPACT_ATOMS: atom_id res chain seq x y z
N MET A 1 -2.64 -68.23 31.56
CA MET A 1 -3.45 -67.45 30.60
C MET A 1 -2.99 -66.00 30.67
N ALA A 2 -2.23 -65.54 29.67
CA ALA A 2 -1.72 -64.17 29.62
C ALA A 2 -2.57 -63.39 28.62
N THR A 3 -3.23 -62.34 29.09
CA THR A 3 -3.99 -61.38 28.27
C THR A 3 -3.01 -60.36 27.68
N THR A 4 -2.90 -60.33 26.36
CA THR A 4 -2.12 -59.35 25.62
C THR A 4 -2.78 -57.96 25.71
N PRO A 5 -2.04 -56.88 26.04
CA PRO A 5 -2.59 -55.53 26.00
C PRO A 5 -2.74 -55.04 24.55
N LEU A 6 -3.94 -54.56 24.20
CA LEU A 6 -4.21 -53.95 22.89
C LEU A 6 -3.49 -52.61 22.79
N ALA A 7 -2.59 -52.48 21.80
CA ALA A 7 -1.91 -51.24 21.47
C ALA A 7 -2.93 -50.17 21.06
N PRO A 8 -2.74 -48.89 21.42
CA PRO A 8 -3.64 -47.82 21.01
C PRO A 8 -3.50 -47.60 19.49
N GLU A 9 -4.57 -47.85 18.74
CA GLU A 9 -4.67 -47.40 17.35
C GLU A 9 -4.58 -45.88 17.33
N HIS A 10 -3.44 -45.36 16.91
CA HIS A 10 -3.35 -43.99 16.43
C HIS A 10 -4.16 -43.90 15.14
N ALA A 11 -5.43 -43.51 15.31
CA ALA A 11 -6.31 -43.13 14.21
C ALA A 11 -5.61 -42.05 13.39
N THR A 12 -4.97 -42.46 12.30
CA THR A 12 -4.40 -41.57 11.32
C THR A 12 -5.57 -40.81 10.72
N ARG A 13 -5.81 -39.59 11.21
CA ARG A 13 -6.90 -38.72 10.77
C ARG A 13 -6.69 -38.43 9.30
N ARG A 14 -7.27 -39.27 8.44
CA ARG A 14 -7.17 -39.16 6.99
C ARG A 14 -7.89 -37.88 6.59
N ILE A 15 -7.13 -36.81 6.37
CA ILE A 15 -7.68 -35.51 5.98
C ILE A 15 -8.43 -35.75 4.67
N SER A 16 -9.75 -35.66 4.73
CA SER A 16 -10.61 -35.76 3.55
C SER A 16 -10.13 -34.76 2.51
N ARG A 17 -10.09 -35.15 1.23
CA ARG A 17 -9.71 -34.27 0.11
C ARG A 17 -10.52 -32.97 0.11
N ARG A 18 -11.78 -33.02 0.57
CA ARG A 18 -12.63 -31.83 0.77
C ARG A 18 -12.14 -30.94 1.91
N GLY A 19 -11.72 -31.54 3.03
CA GLY A 19 -11.11 -30.82 4.15
C GLY A 19 -9.79 -30.14 3.75
N LEU A 20 -8.97 -30.80 2.93
CA LEU A 20 -7.76 -30.21 2.37
C LEU A 20 -8.09 -29.00 1.46
N ILE A 21 -9.08 -29.13 0.59
CA ILE A 21 -9.51 -28.02 -0.31
C ILE A 21 -10.00 -26.81 0.52
N ILE A 22 -10.86 -27.04 1.50
CA ILE A 22 -11.38 -25.97 2.37
C ILE A 22 -10.22 -25.29 3.11
N PHE A 23 -9.30 -26.07 3.65
CA PHE A 23 -8.13 -25.54 4.34
C PHE A 23 -7.26 -24.67 3.43
N VAL A 24 -7.01 -25.11 2.19
CA VAL A 24 -6.23 -24.33 1.21
C VAL A 24 -6.92 -23.01 0.87
N LEU A 25 -8.24 -23.04 0.64
CA LEU A 25 -9.00 -21.81 0.36
C LEU A 25 -8.97 -20.84 1.54
N ALA A 26 -9.17 -21.34 2.77
CA ALA A 26 -9.10 -20.53 3.98
C ALA A 26 -7.70 -19.93 4.18
N ALA A 27 -6.65 -20.72 3.98
CA ALA A 27 -5.27 -20.25 4.06
C ALA A 27 -4.99 -19.15 3.03
N MET A 28 -5.42 -19.33 1.78
CA MET A 28 -5.27 -18.32 0.72
C MET A 28 -6.00 -17.02 1.05
N ALA A 29 -7.22 -17.10 1.59
CA ALA A 29 -7.97 -15.92 2.03
C ALA A 29 -7.26 -15.16 3.15
N ILE A 30 -6.73 -15.87 4.15
CA ILE A 30 -5.95 -15.27 5.24
C ILE A 30 -4.70 -14.60 4.69
N ILE A 31 -3.95 -15.27 3.80
CA ILE A 31 -2.75 -14.71 3.18
C ILE A 31 -3.08 -13.41 2.43
N ALA A 32 -4.15 -13.42 1.62
CA ALA A 32 -4.59 -12.23 0.89
C ALA A 32 -4.95 -11.08 1.85
N ALA A 33 -5.73 -11.34 2.90
CA ALA A 33 -6.09 -10.35 3.91
C ALA A 33 -4.85 -9.78 4.62
N THR A 34 -3.88 -10.65 4.94
CA THR A 34 -2.64 -10.25 5.61
C THR A 34 -1.79 -9.37 4.70
N VAL A 35 -1.66 -9.71 3.41
CA VAL A 35 -0.91 -8.91 2.44
C VAL A 35 -1.54 -7.53 2.26
N VAL A 36 -2.88 -7.46 2.14
CA VAL A 36 -3.60 -6.18 2.04
C VAL A 36 -3.43 -5.36 3.31
N GLY A 37 -3.56 -5.97 4.49
CA GLY A 37 -3.33 -5.31 5.77
C GLY A 37 -1.92 -4.73 5.88
N VAL A 38 -0.90 -5.56 5.62
CA VAL A 38 0.50 -5.13 5.69
C VAL A 38 0.78 -4.00 4.70
N ARG A 39 0.36 -4.10 3.44
CA ARG A 39 0.54 -3.03 2.44
C ARG A 39 -0.18 -1.74 2.86
N GLY A 40 -1.36 -1.85 3.43
CA GLY A 40 -2.10 -0.72 3.98
C GLY A 40 -1.35 -0.05 5.14
N LEU A 41 -0.68 -0.82 6.00
CA LEU A 41 0.06 -0.29 7.15
C LEU A 41 1.45 0.24 6.81
N THR A 42 2.15 -0.38 5.87
CA THR A 42 3.55 -0.06 5.54
C THR A 42 3.74 0.76 4.28
N GLY A 43 2.65 1.02 3.54
CA GLY A 43 2.67 1.92 2.39
C GLY A 43 3.27 3.27 2.74
N SER A 44 4.14 3.76 1.85
CA SER A 44 4.76 5.08 1.95
C SER A 44 4.59 5.79 0.61
N PRO A 45 4.04 7.02 0.59
CA PRO A 45 3.97 7.80 -0.63
C PRO A 45 5.35 8.06 -1.22
N VAL A 46 6.37 8.23 -0.36
CA VAL A 46 7.76 8.42 -0.79
C VAL A 46 8.35 7.05 -1.13
N GLN A 47 8.60 6.80 -2.41
CA GLN A 47 9.18 5.56 -2.92
C GLN A 47 10.70 5.59 -2.97
N SER A 48 11.27 6.73 -3.35
CA SER A 48 12.72 6.90 -3.46
C SER A 48 13.09 8.38 -3.31
N VAL A 49 14.35 8.62 -2.96
CA VAL A 49 14.95 9.96 -2.93
C VAL A 49 16.24 9.88 -3.74
N ALA A 50 16.33 10.70 -4.78
CA ALA A 50 17.52 10.82 -5.61
C ALA A 50 18.62 11.60 -4.89
N ALA A 51 19.85 11.49 -5.39
CA ALA A 51 21.02 12.16 -4.81
C ALA A 51 20.92 13.70 -4.83
N ASP A 52 20.11 14.26 -5.73
CA ASP A 52 19.84 15.70 -5.81
C ASP A 52 18.78 16.18 -4.80
N GLY A 53 18.26 15.28 -3.97
CA GLY A 53 17.23 15.55 -2.97
C GLY A 53 15.79 15.56 -3.49
N SER A 54 15.57 15.26 -4.78
CA SER A 54 14.22 15.04 -5.30
C SER A 54 13.67 13.69 -4.85
N ALA A 55 12.39 13.64 -4.50
CA ALA A 55 11.69 12.44 -4.09
C ALA A 55 10.73 11.99 -5.18
N THR A 56 10.69 10.67 -5.43
CA THR A 56 9.64 10.05 -6.25
C THR A 56 8.50 9.67 -5.32
N LEU A 57 7.34 10.29 -5.54
CA LEU A 57 6.12 10.08 -4.80
C LEU A 57 5.17 9.23 -5.63
N HIS A 58 4.53 8.25 -5.01
CA HIS A 58 3.54 7.39 -5.67
C HIS A 58 2.39 7.10 -4.73
N GLY A 59 1.17 7.21 -5.24
CA GLY A 59 -0.04 6.86 -4.51
C GLY A 59 -1.26 7.54 -5.09
N THR A 60 -2.36 7.45 -4.37
CA THR A 60 -3.64 8.00 -4.79
C THR A 60 -3.69 9.51 -4.51
N TRP A 61 -4.12 10.29 -5.50
CA TRP A 61 -4.27 11.74 -5.41
C TRP A 61 -5.62 12.12 -4.79
N GLU A 62 -5.66 12.28 -3.46
CA GLU A 62 -6.84 12.70 -2.71
C GLU A 62 -6.47 13.02 -1.24
N PRO A 63 -7.15 13.96 -0.55
CA PRO A 63 -7.96 15.03 -1.12
C PRO A 63 -7.09 16.08 -1.82
N TYR A 64 -7.68 16.82 -2.75
CA TYR A 64 -7.00 17.90 -3.46
C TYR A 64 -7.90 19.12 -3.65
N SER A 65 -7.26 20.26 -3.92
CA SER A 65 -7.90 21.53 -4.23
C SER A 65 -7.07 22.22 -5.31
N CYS A 66 -7.70 22.53 -6.43
CA CYS A 66 -7.04 23.16 -7.56
C CYS A 66 -7.78 24.44 -7.94
N ASP A 67 -7.01 25.51 -8.08
CA ASP A 67 -7.44 26.79 -8.61
C ASP A 67 -6.71 27.08 -9.93
N ILE A 68 -7.02 28.23 -10.54
CA ILE A 68 -6.45 28.62 -11.85
C ILE A 68 -4.93 28.82 -11.84
N ARG A 69 -4.29 28.92 -10.67
CA ARG A 69 -2.86 29.18 -10.50
C ARG A 69 -2.12 28.02 -9.87
N VAL A 70 -2.75 27.28 -8.96
CA VAL A 70 -2.10 26.26 -8.15
C VAL A 70 -3.02 25.06 -7.96
N CYS A 71 -2.45 23.87 -8.05
CA CYS A 71 -3.13 22.61 -7.77
C CYS A 71 -2.37 21.91 -6.66
N GLN A 72 -3.03 21.66 -5.54
CA GLN A 72 -2.39 21.13 -4.34
C GLN A 72 -3.27 20.06 -3.69
N GLY A 73 -2.64 19.08 -3.06
CA GLY A 73 -3.38 17.96 -2.49
C GLY A 73 -2.47 16.99 -1.78
N TYR A 74 -2.99 15.79 -1.54
CA TYR A 74 -2.26 14.73 -0.88
C TYR A 74 -2.04 13.55 -1.81
N VAL A 75 -0.83 13.00 -1.75
CA VAL A 75 -0.54 11.66 -2.29
C VAL A 75 -0.61 10.69 -1.13
N GLN A 76 -1.51 9.73 -1.21
CA GLN A 76 -1.79 8.75 -0.17
C GLN A 76 -1.31 7.36 -0.59
N ALA A 77 -0.59 6.69 0.29
CA ALA A 77 -0.22 5.29 0.09
C ALA A 77 -0.27 4.58 1.45
N GLY A 78 -1.19 3.62 1.57
CA GLY A 78 -1.49 2.99 2.85
C GLY A 78 -1.97 4.00 3.89
N ALA A 79 -1.42 3.92 5.10
CA ALA A 79 -1.77 4.79 6.23
C ALA A 79 -1.00 6.13 6.25
N ARG A 80 -0.20 6.42 5.21
CA ARG A 80 0.66 7.59 5.13
C ARG A 80 0.23 8.48 3.98
N SER A 81 0.34 9.78 4.18
CA SER A 81 0.10 10.80 3.16
C SER A 81 1.22 11.84 3.17
N VAL A 82 1.47 12.44 2.02
CA VAL A 82 2.36 13.60 1.87
C VAL A 82 1.60 14.70 1.17
N PHE A 83 1.84 15.95 1.57
CA PHE A 83 1.25 17.10 0.92
C PHE A 83 2.09 17.48 -0.30
N VAL A 84 1.43 17.79 -1.41
CA VAL A 84 2.09 18.09 -2.67
C VAL A 84 1.44 19.30 -3.32
N VAL A 85 2.27 20.24 -3.75
CA VAL A 85 1.87 21.33 -4.64
C VAL A 85 2.41 21.03 -6.03
N LEU A 86 1.52 20.91 -7.01
CA LEU A 86 1.89 20.71 -8.39
C LEU A 86 2.50 21.98 -9.00
N ALA A 87 3.43 21.77 -9.93
CA ALA A 87 4.00 22.83 -10.74
C ALA A 87 2.91 23.53 -11.56
N ALA A 88 3.06 24.85 -11.73
CA ALA A 88 2.12 25.65 -12.49
C ALA A 88 2.04 25.17 -13.95
N GLY A 89 0.82 25.14 -14.50
CA GLY A 89 0.57 24.70 -15.88
C GLY A 89 0.46 23.19 -16.05
N CYS A 90 0.60 22.39 -14.99
CA CYS A 90 0.33 20.97 -15.05
C CYS A 90 -1.17 20.67 -15.05
N PRO A 91 -1.62 19.67 -15.82
CA PRO A 91 -3.01 19.22 -15.76
C PRO A 91 -3.32 18.69 -14.36
N GLU A 92 -4.54 18.97 -13.89
CA GLU A 92 -5.07 18.35 -12.69
C GLU A 92 -5.16 16.82 -12.89
N PRO A 93 -4.59 16.01 -11.98
CA PRO A 93 -4.80 14.57 -12.01
C PRO A 93 -6.27 14.22 -11.80
N ALA A 94 -6.75 13.17 -12.46
CA ALA A 94 -8.11 12.71 -12.24
C ALA A 94 -8.34 12.34 -10.76
N ARG A 95 -9.57 12.55 -10.29
CA ARG A 95 -9.96 12.27 -8.90
C ARG A 95 -9.67 10.81 -8.53
N ALA A 96 -9.03 10.60 -7.39
CA ALA A 96 -8.62 9.28 -6.91
C ALA A 96 -7.76 8.48 -7.90
N ALA A 97 -7.06 9.15 -8.82
CA ALA A 97 -6.08 8.50 -9.67
C ALA A 97 -4.83 8.12 -8.87
N ASP A 98 -4.23 6.97 -9.19
CA ASP A 98 -2.86 6.68 -8.81
C ASP A 98 -1.92 7.53 -9.67
N VAL A 99 -1.09 8.33 -9.00
CA VAL A 99 -0.18 9.29 -9.63
C VAL A 99 1.25 9.00 -9.24
N THR A 100 2.17 9.27 -10.16
CA THR A 100 3.61 9.37 -9.85
C THR A 100 4.04 10.82 -9.96
N ILE A 101 4.58 11.37 -8.88
CA ILE A 101 5.04 12.77 -8.82
C ILE A 101 6.50 12.80 -8.39
N VAL A 102 7.34 13.44 -9.19
CA VAL A 102 8.68 13.82 -8.72
C VAL A 102 8.58 15.19 -8.07
N GLY A 103 9.01 15.31 -6.81
CA GLY A 103 8.94 16.57 -6.08
C GLY A 103 10.11 16.80 -5.15
N ARG A 104 10.41 18.06 -4.87
CA ARG A 104 11.42 18.43 -3.87
C ARG A 104 10.76 18.77 -2.54
N PRO A 105 11.35 18.38 -1.40
CA PRO A 105 10.87 18.80 -0.10
C PRO A 105 10.80 20.32 -0.02
N ASP A 106 9.66 20.86 0.41
CA ASP A 106 9.45 22.30 0.59
C ASP A 106 9.12 22.58 2.05
N ALA A 107 10.15 22.95 2.82
CA ALA A 107 10.02 23.20 4.26
C ALA A 107 9.09 24.38 4.59
N SER A 108 8.85 25.28 3.64
CA SER A 108 7.92 26.41 3.84
C SER A 108 6.46 25.94 3.95
N LEU A 109 6.14 24.76 3.41
CA LEU A 109 4.82 24.14 3.45
C LEU A 109 4.66 23.17 4.63
N GLY A 110 5.68 23.05 5.48
CA GLY A 110 5.71 22.10 6.60
C GLY A 110 6.46 20.80 6.33
N LYS A 111 6.51 19.93 7.34
CA LYS A 111 7.20 18.63 7.25
C LYS A 111 6.37 17.64 6.42
N GLY A 112 7.04 16.92 5.52
CA GLY A 112 6.36 15.96 4.63
C GLY A 112 5.61 16.62 3.47
N SER A 113 5.96 17.88 3.16
CA SER A 113 5.41 18.64 2.06
C SER A 113 6.42 18.73 0.91
N TYR A 114 5.92 18.60 -0.31
CA TYR A 114 6.72 18.58 -1.53
C TYR A 114 6.16 19.55 -2.56
N ARG A 115 7.04 20.14 -3.37
CA ARG A 115 6.68 20.85 -4.59
C ARG A 115 7.10 20.02 -5.78
N SER A 116 6.19 19.75 -6.71
CA SER A 116 6.53 18.95 -7.88
C SER A 116 7.53 19.70 -8.77
N VAL A 117 8.48 18.96 -9.34
CA VAL A 117 9.44 19.50 -10.33
C VAL A 117 8.93 19.36 -11.76
N GLY A 118 7.86 18.59 -11.96
CA GLY A 118 7.15 18.42 -13.22
C GLY A 118 5.70 18.02 -12.98
N CYS A 119 5.00 17.64 -14.05
CA CYS A 119 3.62 17.18 -13.95
C CYS A 119 3.53 15.75 -13.44
N ALA A 120 2.38 15.42 -12.84
CA ALA A 120 2.08 14.05 -12.46
C ALA A 120 1.99 13.17 -13.72
N GLY A 121 2.62 12.00 -13.65
CA GLY A 121 2.55 10.95 -14.66
C GLY A 121 1.74 9.75 -14.19
#